data_AF-A0A372L718-F1
#
_entry.id   AF-A0A372L718-F1
#
_cell.length_a   1.000
_cell.length_b   1.000
_cell.length_c   1.000
_cell.angle_alpha   90.00
_cell.angle_beta   90.00
_cell.angle_gamma   90.00
#
_symmetry.space_group_name_H-M   'P 1'
#
loop_
_entity.id
_entity.type
_entity.pdbx_description
1 polymer ?
#
loop_
_entity_poly.entity_id
_entity_poly.type
_entity_poly.pdbx_seq_one_letter_code
_entity_poly.pdbx_strand_id
1 'polypeptide(L)'
;MDILDDIKNKVKDLPEQEVRSYLQFILYRIALLEDKENSLVELAKDLKEIFNEILYPKVTDPDPFGKGNYKKVHIQVGYPFLRQPLKELNLLEEEFIIAFHDNFSIAPIYSLDSEKGQTDRIDWLKNNLTNEYEVEFYKESFPRVIAQLSSIPENVPIHIWVSENAHEHTALLFTMYLLREQKINISIIDTAKLYRELYKKRLRGMYPYFRVK
;
A
#
# COMPACT_ATOMS: atom_id res chain seq x y z
N MET A 1 -5.55 -9.45 -14.07
CA MET A 1 -4.33 -9.85 -14.79
C MET A 1 -3.75 -11.02 -14.01
N ASP A 2 -3.34 -12.10 -14.66
CA ASP A 2 -2.65 -13.18 -13.97
C ASP A 2 -1.46 -12.57 -13.22
N ILE A 3 -1.18 -12.98 -11.98
CA ILE A 3 -0.02 -12.47 -11.26
C ILE A 3 1.26 -12.75 -12.05
N LEU A 4 1.26 -13.83 -12.84
CA LEU A 4 2.31 -14.16 -13.78
C LEU A 4 2.43 -13.13 -14.92
N ASP A 5 1.31 -12.58 -15.40
CA ASP A 5 1.29 -11.52 -16.42
C ASP A 5 1.74 -10.16 -15.83
N ASP A 6 1.37 -9.82 -14.58
CA ASP A 6 1.82 -8.59 -13.92
C ASP A 6 3.34 -8.60 -13.66
N ILE A 7 3.85 -9.73 -13.18
CA ILE A 7 5.30 -9.97 -13.05
C ILE A 7 5.96 -9.82 -14.42
N LYS A 8 5.43 -10.47 -15.45
CA LYS A 8 5.99 -10.40 -16.80
C LYS A 8 6.05 -8.97 -17.33
N ASN A 9 5.02 -8.17 -17.11
CA ASN A 9 4.98 -6.79 -17.57
C ASN A 9 5.91 -5.88 -16.78
N LYS A 10 5.92 -5.99 -15.44
CA LYS A 10 6.83 -5.19 -14.60
C LYS A 10 8.29 -5.53 -14.88
N VAL A 11 8.63 -6.81 -15.00
CA VAL A 11 9.99 -7.25 -15.36
C VAL A 11 10.38 -6.76 -16.76
N LYS A 12 9.44 -6.73 -17.71
CA LYS A 12 9.68 -6.17 -19.05
C LYS A 12 9.99 -4.67 -19.01
N ASP A 13 9.34 -3.94 -18.11
CA ASP A 13 9.50 -2.49 -17.94
C ASP A 13 10.71 -2.12 -17.05
N LEU A 14 11.37 -3.09 -16.40
CA LEU A 14 12.57 -2.84 -15.60
C LEU A 14 13.78 -2.46 -16.49
N PRO A 15 14.65 -1.55 -16.04
CA PRO A 15 15.92 -1.28 -16.68
C PRO A 15 16.76 -2.55 -16.81
N GLU A 16 17.39 -2.75 -17.97
CA GLU A 16 18.19 -3.95 -18.24
C GLU A 16 19.30 -4.20 -17.19
N GLN A 17 19.87 -3.11 -16.65
CA GLN A 17 20.86 -3.19 -15.57
C GLN A 17 20.29 -3.75 -14.27
N GLU A 18 19.07 -3.35 -13.88
CA GLU A 18 18.39 -3.88 -12.68
C GLU A 18 18.03 -5.35 -12.84
N VAL A 19 17.55 -5.73 -14.03
CA VAL A 19 17.28 -7.14 -14.36
C VAL A 19 18.54 -8.01 -14.20
N ARG A 20 19.70 -7.52 -14.68
CA ARG A 20 20.99 -8.23 -14.54
C ARG A 20 21.42 -8.35 -13.07
N SER A 21 21.23 -7.30 -12.27
CA SER A 21 21.56 -7.31 -10.84
C SER A 21 20.69 -8.28 -10.04
N TYR A 22 19.37 -8.27 -10.25
CA TYR A 22 18.47 -9.23 -9.59
C TYR A 22 18.80 -10.67 -9.99
N LEU A 23 19.10 -10.92 -11.27
CA LEU A 23 19.49 -12.26 -11.74
C LEU A 23 20.81 -12.74 -11.09
N GLN A 24 21.83 -11.89 -11.04
CA GLN A 24 23.10 -12.21 -10.39
C GLN A 24 22.93 -12.54 -8.91
N PHE A 25 22.11 -11.76 -8.20
CA PHE A 25 21.80 -12.02 -6.80
C PHE A 25 21.08 -13.36 -6.60
N ILE A 26 20.05 -13.66 -7.39
CA ILE A 26 19.31 -14.93 -7.30
C ILE A 26 20.26 -16.12 -7.51
N LEU A 27 21.12 -16.07 -8.53
CA LEU A 27 22.09 -17.13 -8.82
C LEU A 27 23.11 -17.32 -7.70
N TYR A 28 23.61 -16.23 -7.12
CA TYR A 28 24.53 -16.27 -5.98
C TYR A 28 23.88 -16.92 -4.75
N ARG A 29 22.61 -16.58 -4.45
CA ARG A 29 21.89 -17.16 -3.30
C ARG A 29 21.61 -18.66 -3.46
N ILE A 30 21.37 -19.12 -4.68
CA ILE A 30 21.22 -20.54 -4.98
C ILE A 30 22.56 -21.28 -4.79
N ALA A 31 23.67 -20.72 -5.26
CA ALA A 31 24.99 -21.32 -5.06
C ALA A 31 25.34 -21.48 -3.56
N LEU A 32 25.06 -20.48 -2.73
CA LEU A 32 25.26 -20.57 -1.27
C LEU A 32 24.37 -21.62 -0.59
N LEU A 33 23.16 -21.85 -1.11
CA LEU A 33 22.28 -22.92 -0.64
C LEU A 33 22.87 -24.31 -0.98
N GLU A 34 23.45 -24.46 -2.17
CA GLU A 34 24.09 -25.72 -2.61
C GLU A 34 25.35 -26.03 -1.78
N ASP A 35 26.13 -25.01 -1.43
CA ASP A 35 27.29 -25.12 -0.54
C ASP A 35 26.91 -25.27 0.95
N LYS A 36 25.60 -25.33 1.26
CA LYS A 36 25.00 -25.43 2.61
C LYS A 36 25.35 -24.27 3.55
N GLU A 37 25.78 -23.14 2.98
CA GLU A 37 26.06 -21.91 3.72
C GLU A 37 24.78 -21.11 4.00
N ASN A 38 23.64 -21.47 3.39
CA ASN A 38 22.36 -20.77 3.51
C ASN A 38 21.17 -21.74 3.58
N SER A 39 20.07 -21.35 4.23
CA SER A 39 18.87 -22.18 4.34
C SER A 39 17.83 -21.90 3.24
N LEU A 40 16.95 -22.87 2.98
CA LEU A 40 15.80 -22.68 2.08
C LEU A 40 14.86 -21.57 2.55
N VAL A 41 14.76 -21.36 3.87
CA VAL A 41 13.92 -20.33 4.47
C VAL A 41 14.49 -18.94 4.18
N GLU A 42 15.81 -18.78 4.28
CA GLU A 42 16.50 -17.55 3.93
C GLU A 42 16.40 -17.28 2.42
N LEU A 43 16.63 -18.27 1.56
CA LEU A 43 16.41 -18.09 0.12
C LEU A 43 14.97 -17.62 -0.19
N ALA A 44 13.96 -18.24 0.41
CA ALA A 44 12.56 -17.84 0.21
C ALA A 44 12.26 -16.42 0.72
N LYS A 45 12.95 -15.97 1.77
CA LYS A 45 12.86 -14.61 2.30
C LYS A 45 13.37 -13.59 1.27
N ASP A 46 14.59 -13.78 0.78
CA ASP A 46 15.23 -12.81 -0.12
C ASP A 46 14.55 -12.75 -1.50
N LEU A 47 14.04 -13.88 -1.99
CA LEU A 47 13.24 -13.89 -3.21
C LEU A 47 11.92 -13.14 -3.04
N LYS A 48 11.31 -13.20 -1.86
CA LYS A 48 10.12 -12.41 -1.53
C LYS A 48 10.43 -10.92 -1.42
N GLU A 49 11.60 -10.54 -0.93
CA GLU A 49 12.03 -9.13 -0.88
C GLU A 49 12.20 -8.56 -2.29
N ILE A 50 12.90 -9.28 -3.19
CA ILE A 50 13.02 -8.88 -4.61
C ILE A 50 11.64 -8.81 -5.28
N PHE A 51 10.79 -9.81 -5.04
CA PHE A 51 9.42 -9.81 -5.54
C PHE A 51 8.66 -8.57 -5.05
N ASN A 52 8.82 -8.21 -3.79
CA ASN A 52 8.16 -7.04 -3.23
C ASN A 52 8.76 -5.73 -3.74
N GLU A 53 10.07 -5.63 -3.97
CA GLU A 53 10.67 -4.42 -4.55
C GLU A 53 10.28 -4.20 -6.02
N ILE A 54 10.23 -5.27 -6.81
CA ILE A 54 9.82 -5.21 -8.22
C ILE A 54 8.32 -4.92 -8.33
N LEU A 55 7.50 -5.53 -7.47
CA LEU A 55 6.06 -5.34 -7.53
C LEU A 55 5.59 -4.09 -6.78
N TYR A 56 6.34 -3.64 -5.77
CA TYR A 56 6.02 -2.53 -4.85
C TYR A 56 7.28 -1.67 -4.56
N PRO A 57 7.82 -0.95 -5.57
CA PRO A 57 9.07 -0.21 -5.43
C PRO A 57 9.00 0.86 -4.32
N LYS A 58 10.05 0.91 -3.49
CA LYS A 58 10.18 1.87 -2.39
C LYS A 58 10.25 3.30 -2.95
N VAL A 59 9.28 4.14 -2.60
CA VAL A 59 9.38 5.60 -2.81
C VAL A 59 10.39 6.12 -1.77
N THR A 60 11.57 6.52 -2.24
CA THR A 60 12.72 6.95 -1.41
C THR A 60 12.78 8.45 -1.16
N ASP A 61 11.83 9.24 -1.68
CA ASP A 61 11.85 10.68 -1.46
C ASP A 61 11.10 11.03 -0.15
N PRO A 62 11.78 11.59 0.87
CA PRO A 62 11.12 12.10 2.08
C PRO A 62 10.21 13.30 1.78
N ASP A 63 10.38 13.93 0.62
CA ASP A 63 9.47 14.93 0.07
C ASP A 63 8.99 14.48 -1.32
N PRO A 64 7.96 13.61 -1.40
CA PRO A 64 7.43 13.19 -2.69
C PRO A 64 6.89 14.37 -3.50
N PHE A 65 6.50 15.48 -2.85
CA PHE A 65 5.96 16.67 -3.50
C PHE A 65 7.03 17.67 -3.95
N GLY A 66 8.27 17.54 -3.46
CA GLY A 66 9.40 18.41 -3.82
C GLY A 66 9.86 18.29 -5.28
N LYS A 67 9.50 17.19 -5.96
CA LYS A 67 9.81 16.95 -7.39
C LYS A 67 8.62 17.04 -8.32
N GLY A 68 7.39 16.95 -7.82
CA GLY A 68 6.19 16.81 -8.64
C GLY A 68 5.23 17.98 -8.49
N ASN A 69 4.86 18.62 -9.60
CA ASN A 69 3.75 19.57 -9.64
C ASN A 69 2.42 18.80 -9.71
N TYR A 70 2.13 18.00 -8.68
CA TYR A 70 0.96 17.12 -8.65
C TYR A 70 -0.32 17.95 -8.59
N LYS A 71 -1.28 17.61 -9.44
CA LYS A 71 -2.58 18.28 -9.53
C LYS A 71 -3.60 17.70 -8.57
N LYS A 72 -3.37 16.48 -8.07
CA LYS A 72 -4.27 15.77 -7.16
C LYS A 72 -3.53 14.71 -6.38
N VAL A 73 -3.98 14.45 -5.15
CA VAL A 73 -3.58 13.29 -4.35
C VAL A 73 -4.74 12.33 -4.20
N HIS A 74 -4.46 11.04 -4.36
CA HIS A 74 -5.37 9.96 -4.01
C HIS A 74 -4.86 9.21 -2.78
N ILE A 75 -5.72 9.07 -1.79
CA ILE A 75 -5.46 8.24 -0.62
C ILE A 75 -6.28 6.96 -0.78
N GLN A 76 -5.60 5.81 -0.74
CA GLN A 76 -6.23 4.49 -0.74
C GLN A 76 -5.82 3.71 0.51
N VAL A 77 -6.67 2.78 0.94
CA VAL A 77 -6.44 1.95 2.11
C VAL A 77 -6.54 0.48 1.69
N GLY A 78 -5.57 -0.33 2.11
CA GLY A 78 -5.52 -1.76 1.80
C GLY A 78 -4.98 -2.03 0.40
N TYR A 79 -5.80 -2.70 -0.44
CA TYR A 79 -5.34 -3.24 -1.72
C TYR A 79 -5.00 -2.12 -2.73
N PRO A 80 -3.88 -2.20 -3.47
CA PRO A 80 -3.47 -1.12 -4.38
C PRO A 80 -4.22 -1.15 -5.72
N PHE A 81 -5.43 -0.62 -5.76
CA PHE A 81 -6.29 -0.65 -6.96
C PHE A 81 -6.20 0.58 -7.86
N LEU A 82 -5.68 1.72 -7.41
CA LEU A 82 -5.72 2.97 -8.20
C LEU A 82 -4.62 3.10 -9.26
N ARG A 83 -3.48 2.44 -9.06
CA ARG A 83 -2.31 2.61 -9.94
C ARG A 83 -2.63 2.29 -11.39
N GLN A 84 -3.29 1.17 -11.65
CA GLN A 84 -3.60 0.73 -13.00
C GLN A 84 -4.63 1.64 -13.70
N PRO A 85 -5.78 2.00 -13.09
CA PRO A 85 -6.70 2.98 -13.66
C PRO A 85 -6.04 4.33 -13.95
N LEU A 86 -5.21 4.87 -13.05
CA LEU A 86 -4.52 6.13 -13.30
C LEU A 86 -3.49 6.01 -14.43
N LYS A 87 -2.83 4.85 -14.58
CA LYS A 87 -1.94 4.58 -15.73
C LYS A 87 -2.70 4.61 -17.04
N GLU A 88 -3.84 3.92 -17.10
CA GLU A 88 -4.70 3.84 -18.29
C GLU A 88 -5.26 5.21 -18.71
N LEU A 89 -5.45 6.11 -17.74
CA LEU A 89 -5.89 7.48 -17.96
C LEU A 89 -4.73 8.46 -18.23
N ASN A 90 -3.47 8.01 -18.23
CA ASN A 90 -2.26 8.83 -18.34
C ASN A 90 -2.14 9.90 -17.24
N LEU A 91 -2.57 9.58 -16.01
CA LEU A 91 -2.59 10.50 -14.88
C LEU A 91 -1.47 10.24 -13.86
N LEU A 92 -0.73 9.12 -13.94
CA LEU A 92 0.29 8.76 -12.94
C LEU A 92 1.43 9.77 -12.77
N GLU A 93 1.74 10.55 -13.81
CA GLU A 93 2.76 11.60 -13.74
C GLU A 93 2.24 12.89 -13.05
N GLU A 94 0.92 13.08 -12.98
CA GLU A 94 0.29 14.30 -12.48
C GLU A 94 -0.55 14.09 -11.20
N GLU A 95 -0.92 12.85 -10.88
CA GLU A 95 -1.74 12.48 -9.73
C GLU A 95 -1.00 11.48 -8.83
N PHE A 96 -0.77 11.87 -7.58
CA PHE A 96 0.01 11.10 -6.63
C PHE A 96 -0.86 10.12 -5.84
N ILE A 97 -0.34 8.94 -5.51
CA ILE A 97 -1.05 7.94 -4.69
C ILE A 97 -0.33 7.76 -3.36
N ILE A 98 -1.05 8.01 -2.27
CA ILE A 98 -0.67 7.61 -0.91
C ILE A 98 -1.46 6.37 -0.56
N ALA A 99 -0.77 5.30 -0.15
CA ALA A 99 -1.38 4.02 0.15
C ALA A 99 -1.12 3.61 1.60
N PHE A 100 -2.19 3.48 2.38
CA PHE A 100 -2.12 2.81 3.68
C PHE A 100 -2.08 1.30 3.46
N HIS A 101 -0.95 0.68 3.79
CA HIS A 101 -0.78 -0.77 3.75
C HIS A 101 -0.87 -1.43 5.13
N ASP A 102 -1.32 -0.70 6.15
CA ASP A 102 -1.56 -1.22 7.51
C ASP A 102 -2.94 -1.90 7.60
N ASN A 103 -3.16 -2.69 8.65
CA ASN A 103 -4.45 -3.26 9.04
C ASN A 103 -4.99 -2.62 10.34
N PHE A 104 -5.76 -1.55 10.21
CA PHE A 104 -6.43 -0.87 11.33
C PHE A 104 -7.50 -1.70 12.07
N SER A 105 -7.84 -2.91 11.61
CA SER A 105 -8.78 -3.79 12.34
C SER A 105 -8.12 -4.57 13.48
N ILE A 106 -6.79 -4.55 13.54
CA ILE A 106 -6.00 -5.22 14.57
C ILE A 106 -5.10 -4.21 15.27
N ALA A 107 -4.58 -4.64 16.43
CA ALA A 107 -3.65 -3.90 17.26
C ALA A 107 -4.20 -2.53 17.78
N PRO A 108 -3.58 -1.94 18.81
CA PRO A 108 -3.99 -0.64 19.30
C PRO A 108 -3.89 0.46 18.23
N ILE A 109 -4.88 1.35 18.19
CA ILE A 109 -4.91 2.54 17.31
C ILE A 109 -4.77 3.85 18.09
N TYR A 110 -4.54 3.76 19.40
CA TYR A 110 -4.42 4.92 20.27
C TYR A 110 -3.11 5.67 19.99
N SER A 111 -3.21 6.99 19.80
CA SER A 111 -2.06 7.90 19.59
C SER A 111 -1.13 7.54 18.43
N LEU A 112 -1.66 6.97 17.33
CA LEU A 112 -0.86 6.60 16.15
C LEU A 112 -0.19 7.79 15.44
N ASP A 113 -0.64 9.01 15.72
CA ASP A 113 -0.01 10.26 15.29
C ASP A 113 1.31 10.55 16.01
N SER A 114 1.61 9.84 17.10
CA SER A 114 2.85 9.98 17.89
C SER A 114 3.80 8.81 17.68
N GLU A 115 5.11 9.07 17.78
CA GLU A 115 6.14 8.02 17.76
C GLU A 115 5.92 6.96 18.84
N LYS A 116 5.45 7.39 20.01
CA LYS A 116 5.13 6.49 21.13
C LYS A 116 4.01 5.53 20.75
N GLY A 117 2.87 6.03 20.25
CA GLY A 117 1.76 5.16 19.85
C GLY A 117 2.11 4.23 18.70
N GLN A 118 2.96 4.66 17.77
CA GLN A 118 3.50 3.79 16.71
C GLN A 118 4.39 2.68 17.27
N THR A 119 5.23 2.99 18.26
CA THR A 119 6.09 2.01 18.95
C THR A 119 5.26 1.01 19.75
N ASP A 120 4.26 1.49 20.52
CA ASP A 120 3.33 0.64 21.27
C ASP A 120 2.60 -0.34 20.34
N ARG A 121 2.20 0.11 19.14
CA ARG A 121 1.60 -0.75 18.11
C ARG A 121 2.60 -1.77 17.56
N ILE A 122 3.84 -1.38 17.25
CA ILE A 122 4.90 -2.30 16.79
C ILE A 122 5.13 -3.42 17.82
N ASP A 123 5.22 -3.05 19.10
CA ASP A 123 5.45 -4.03 20.16
C ASP A 123 4.25 -4.97 20.34
N TRP A 124 3.03 -4.46 20.19
CA TRP A 124 1.85 -5.32 20.14
C TRP A 124 1.92 -6.29 18.94
N LEU A 125 2.24 -5.81 17.74
CA LEU A 125 2.33 -6.65 16.54
C LEU A 125 3.40 -7.75 16.70
N LYS A 126 4.60 -7.41 17.21
CA LYS A 126 5.67 -8.38 17.50
C LYS A 126 5.24 -9.49 18.45
N ASN A 127 4.48 -9.12 19.49
CA ASN A 127 4.08 -10.05 20.54
C ASN A 127 2.88 -10.92 20.16
N ASN A 128 2.06 -10.49 19.18
CA ASN A 128 0.77 -11.13 18.87
C ASN A 128 0.71 -11.72 17.46
N LEU A 129 1.61 -11.35 16.54
CA LEU A 129 1.70 -11.92 15.21
C LEU A 129 2.90 -12.86 15.11
N THR A 130 2.69 -14.03 14.51
CA THR A 130 3.77 -14.97 14.19
C THR A 130 4.54 -14.56 12.93
N ASN A 131 4.04 -13.57 12.19
CA ASN A 131 4.58 -13.14 10.92
C ASN A 131 5.48 -11.91 11.10
N GLU A 132 6.79 -12.12 11.23
CA GLU A 132 7.78 -11.04 11.36
C GLU A 132 7.77 -10.06 10.17
N TYR A 133 7.33 -10.50 8.99
CA TYR A 133 7.25 -9.64 7.81
C TYR A 133 6.19 -8.55 7.95
N GLU A 134 5.04 -8.85 8.56
CA GLU A 134 3.97 -7.86 8.78
C GLU A 134 4.44 -6.76 9.74
N VAL A 135 5.26 -7.13 10.72
CA VAL A 135 5.85 -6.20 11.68
C VAL A 135 6.84 -5.26 10.99
N GLU A 136 7.80 -5.80 10.24
CA GLU A 136 8.84 -4.98 9.60
C GLU A 136 8.23 -4.11 8.49
N PHE A 137 7.27 -4.65 7.75
CA PHE A 137 6.53 -3.90 6.74
C PHE A 137 5.74 -2.73 7.35
N TYR A 138 5.08 -2.92 8.50
CA TYR A 138 4.44 -1.80 9.22
C TYR A 138 5.46 -0.74 9.63
N LYS A 139 6.56 -1.17 10.27
CA LYS A 139 7.62 -0.29 10.81
C LYS A 139 8.23 0.58 9.72
N GLU A 140 8.35 0.05 8.51
CA GLU A 140 8.81 0.80 7.35
C GLU A 140 7.72 1.69 6.72
N SER A 141 6.52 1.15 6.48
CA SER A 141 5.51 1.80 5.64
C SER A 141 4.72 2.88 6.38
N PHE A 142 4.40 2.69 7.65
CA PHE A 142 3.50 3.57 8.36
C PHE A 142 4.06 4.97 8.61
N PRO A 143 5.32 5.14 9.08
CA PRO A 143 5.92 6.46 9.24
C PRO A 143 6.02 7.22 7.92
N ARG A 144 6.27 6.51 6.80
CA ARG A 144 6.28 7.11 5.46
C ARG A 144 4.92 7.69 5.11
N VAL A 145 3.83 6.96 5.32
CA VAL A 145 2.48 7.46 5.01
C VAL A 145 2.16 8.73 5.81
N ILE A 146 2.51 8.78 7.11
CA ILE A 146 2.31 9.98 7.93
C ILE A 146 3.12 11.17 7.39
N ALA A 147 4.38 10.94 6.99
CA ALA A 147 5.22 11.96 6.39
C ALA A 147 4.63 12.46 5.06
N GLN A 148 4.14 11.56 4.20
CA GLN A 148 3.49 11.92 2.93
C GLN A 148 2.22 12.74 3.14
N LEU A 149 1.38 12.39 4.12
CA LEU A 149 0.18 13.17 4.44
C LEU A 149 0.50 14.57 4.97
N SER A 150 1.60 14.70 5.71
CA SER A 150 2.04 15.97 6.29
C SER A 150 2.71 16.88 5.26
N SER A 151 3.18 16.35 4.13
CA SER A 151 3.84 17.11 3.06
C SER A 151 2.92 17.49 1.90
N ILE A 152 1.63 17.13 1.94
CA ILE A 152 0.66 17.53 0.90
C ILE A 152 0.52 19.06 0.89
N PRO A 153 0.76 19.73 -0.26
CA PRO A 153 0.56 21.17 -0.35
C PRO A 153 -0.92 21.57 -0.22
N GLU A 154 -1.21 22.69 0.45
CA GLU A 154 -2.59 23.13 0.73
C GLU A 154 -3.46 23.33 -0.53
N ASN A 155 -2.84 23.63 -1.67
CA ASN A 155 -3.51 23.86 -2.95
C ASN A 155 -3.79 22.59 -3.76
N VAL A 156 -3.34 21.42 -3.28
CA VAL A 156 -3.54 20.15 -3.99
C VAL A 156 -4.77 19.42 -3.42
N PRO A 157 -5.83 19.19 -4.21
CA PRO A 157 -7.01 18.49 -3.74
C PRO A 157 -6.73 17.01 -3.43
N ILE A 158 -7.42 16.49 -2.42
CA ILE A 158 -7.31 15.10 -1.96
C ILE A 158 -8.60 14.33 -2.26
N HIS A 159 -8.46 13.15 -2.86
CA HIS A 159 -9.53 12.15 -2.97
C HIS A 159 -9.22 10.95 -2.06
N ILE A 160 -10.05 10.71 -1.07
CA ILE A 160 -9.92 9.55 -0.18
C ILE A 160 -10.87 8.46 -0.63
N TRP A 161 -10.35 7.31 -1.02
CA TRP A 161 -11.11 6.17 -1.50
C TRP A 161 -11.30 5.15 -0.39
N VAL A 162 -12.57 4.91 -0.03
CA VAL A 162 -12.94 4.03 1.08
C VAL A 162 -14.19 3.23 0.74
N SER A 163 -14.36 2.11 1.41
CA SER A 163 -15.53 1.23 1.39
C SER A 163 -16.19 1.20 2.76
N GLU A 164 -17.30 0.48 2.89
CA GLU A 164 -18.12 0.43 4.11
C GLU A 164 -17.57 -0.54 5.20
N ASN A 165 -16.31 -0.95 5.12
CA ASN A 165 -15.71 -1.85 6.11
C ASN A 165 -15.01 -1.08 7.24
N ALA A 166 -14.96 -1.70 8.43
CA ALA A 166 -14.43 -1.06 9.64
C ALA A 166 -12.95 -0.65 9.52
N HIS A 167 -12.16 -1.46 8.80
CA HIS A 167 -10.75 -1.19 8.52
C HIS A 167 -10.56 0.16 7.80
N GLU A 168 -11.24 0.34 6.67
CA GLU A 168 -11.14 1.52 5.81
C GLU A 168 -11.81 2.74 6.45
N HIS A 169 -12.92 2.54 7.18
CA HIS A 169 -13.53 3.62 7.97
C HIS A 169 -12.62 4.10 9.09
N THR A 170 -11.88 3.20 9.76
CA THR A 170 -10.92 3.60 10.80
C THR A 170 -9.75 4.38 10.19
N ALA A 171 -9.23 3.91 9.06
CA ALA A 171 -8.20 4.61 8.30
C ALA A 171 -8.67 6.01 7.84
N LEU A 172 -9.92 6.13 7.39
CA LEU A 172 -10.54 7.42 7.03
C LEU A 172 -10.53 8.38 8.22
N LEU A 173 -11.04 7.94 9.37
CA LEU A 173 -11.10 8.79 10.57
C LEU A 173 -9.70 9.23 11.00
N PHE A 174 -8.72 8.31 10.97
CA PHE A 174 -7.34 8.64 11.30
C PHE A 174 -6.72 9.63 10.29
N THR A 175 -6.96 9.43 9.00
CA THR A 175 -6.51 10.35 7.93
C THR A 175 -7.11 11.74 8.12
N MET A 176 -8.41 11.82 8.37
CA MET A 176 -9.10 13.09 8.64
C MET A 176 -8.56 13.76 9.90
N TYR A 177 -8.24 12.98 10.94
CA TYR A 177 -7.59 13.51 12.13
C TYR A 177 -6.22 14.10 11.81
N LEU A 178 -5.37 13.44 11.02
CA LEU A 178 -4.05 13.98 10.62
C LEU A 178 -4.15 15.26 9.79
N LEU A 179 -5.17 15.35 8.92
CA LEU A 179 -5.37 16.50 8.01
C LEU A 179 -6.18 17.65 8.63
N ARG A 180 -6.66 17.52 9.88
CA ARG A 180 -7.68 18.42 10.47
C ARG A 180 -7.32 19.90 10.52
N GLU A 181 -6.03 20.24 10.59
CA GLU A 181 -5.55 21.62 10.65
C GLU A 181 -5.26 22.21 9.26
N GLN A 182 -5.27 21.40 8.20
CA GLN A 182 -4.91 21.79 6.84
C GLN A 182 -6.14 22.31 6.09
N LYS A 183 -6.01 23.44 5.38
CA LYS A 183 -7.09 24.02 4.57
C LYS A 183 -7.16 23.41 3.16
N ILE A 184 -7.33 22.09 3.10
CA ILE A 184 -7.32 21.32 1.85
C ILE A 184 -8.74 20.96 1.41
N ASN A 185 -8.97 20.96 0.10
CA ASN A 185 -10.19 20.41 -0.47
C ASN A 185 -10.13 18.87 -0.46
N ILE A 186 -10.98 18.24 0.36
CA ILE A 186 -11.04 16.78 0.51
C ILE A 186 -12.37 16.26 -0.03
N SER A 187 -12.31 15.28 -0.94
CA SER A 187 -13.47 14.51 -1.41
C SER A 187 -13.37 13.06 -0.94
N ILE A 188 -14.43 12.56 -0.33
CA ILE A 188 -14.52 11.15 0.11
C ILE A 188 -15.29 10.37 -0.95
N ILE A 189 -14.67 9.33 -1.49
CA ILE A 189 -15.25 8.45 -2.50
C ILE A 189 -15.61 7.13 -1.85
N ASP A 190 -16.89 6.97 -1.55
CA ASP A 190 -17.48 5.71 -1.10
C ASP A 190 -17.62 4.75 -2.29
N THR A 191 -16.66 3.83 -2.38
CA THR A 191 -16.55 2.83 -3.45
C THR A 191 -17.72 1.84 -3.43
N ALA A 192 -18.25 1.48 -2.27
CA ALA A 192 -19.38 0.56 -2.14
C ALA A 192 -20.68 1.20 -2.60
N LYS A 193 -20.92 2.45 -2.20
CA LYS A 193 -22.04 3.25 -2.72
C LYS A 193 -21.93 3.48 -4.22
N LEU A 194 -20.76 3.88 -4.71
CA LEU A 194 -20.53 4.09 -6.14
C LEU A 194 -20.79 2.81 -6.94
N TYR A 195 -20.30 1.66 -6.45
CA TYR A 195 -20.59 0.37 -7.05
C TYR A 195 -22.10 0.08 -7.10
N ARG A 196 -22.81 0.25 -5.98
CA ARG A 196 -24.27 0.06 -5.94
C ARG A 196 -25.00 0.97 -6.92
N GLU A 197 -24.55 2.21 -7.08
CA GLU A 197 -25.15 3.20 -7.98
C GLU A 197 -24.92 2.88 -9.46
N LEU A 198 -23.69 2.51 -9.83
CA LEU A 198 -23.33 2.15 -11.20
C LEU A 198 -23.98 0.83 -11.64
N TYR A 199 -24.19 -0.11 -10.71
CA TYR A 199 -24.65 -1.46 -11.02
C TYR A 199 -26.06 -1.80 -10.49
N LYS A 200 -26.94 -0.80 -10.23
CA LYS A 200 -28.32 -0.99 -9.71
C LYS A 200 -29.15 -2.06 -10.44
N LYS A 201 -28.94 -2.30 -11.73
CA LYS A 201 -29.64 -3.35 -12.50
C LYS A 201 -29.10 -4.77 -12.30
N ARG A 202 -27.84 -4.94 -11.89
CA ARG A 202 -27.15 -6.24 -11.73
C ARG A 202 -27.35 -6.85 -10.33
N LEU A 203 -27.69 -6.02 -9.34
CA LEU A 203 -27.90 -6.44 -7.95
C LEU A 203 -29.22 -7.20 -7.69
N ARG A 204 -30.18 -7.21 -8.62
CA ARG A 204 -31.44 -7.96 -8.46
C ARG A 204 -31.29 -9.49 -8.50
N GLY A 205 -30.10 -10.01 -8.82
CA GLY A 205 -29.82 -11.45 -8.91
C GLY A 205 -28.61 -11.95 -8.11
N MET A 206 -27.87 -11.07 -7.44
CA MET A 206 -26.69 -11.42 -6.65
C MET A 206 -26.89 -10.96 -5.20
N TYR A 207 -27.77 -11.64 -4.47
CA TYR A 207 -27.65 -11.67 -3.02
C TYR A 207 -26.48 -12.60 -2.68
N PRO A 208 -25.48 -12.17 -1.90
CA PRO A 208 -24.54 -13.13 -1.31
C PRO A 208 -25.36 -14.07 -0.45
N TYR A 209 -25.42 -15.34 -0.84
CA TYR A 209 -26.07 -16.42 -0.10
C TYR A 209 -25.31 -16.63 1.21
N PHE A 210 -25.59 -15.82 2.23
CA PHE A 210 -25.38 -16.19 3.62
C PHE A 210 -26.70 -16.73 4.16
N ARG A 211 -27.02 -17.96 3.77
CA ARG A 211 -28.04 -18.75 4.46
C ARG A 211 -27.33 -19.41 5.64
N VAL A 212 -27.38 -18.77 6.81
CA VAL A 212 -26.98 -19.39 8.06
C VAL A 212 -27.91 -20.59 8.26
N LYS A 213 -27.30 -21.78 8.39
CA LYS A 213 -28.01 -22.99 8.85
C LYS A 213 -28.14 -22.94 10.36
#